data_AF-X1J9V1-F1
#
_entry.id   AF-X1J9V1-F1
#
_cell.length_a   1.000
_cell.length_b   1.000
_cell.length_c   1.000
_cell.angle_alpha   90.00
_cell.angle_beta   90.00
_cell.angle_gamma   90.00
#
_symmetry.space_group_name_H-M   'P 1'
#
loop_
_entity.id
_entity.type
_entity.pdbx_description
1 polymer ?
#
loop_
_entity_poly.entity_id
_entity_poly.type
_entity_poly.pdbx_seq_one_letter_code
_entity_poly.pdbx_strand_id
1 'polypeptide(L)'
;MRTLVLGIGNPILGDDGIGFHIAQELAKEINDENIDVKDTSVNGLNLLELIVGYDKLIVIDAIMTEDEKVGEIYRLKPRNSSETAWSTISLHHLNLATTIQIGKKLFP
;
A
#
# COMPACT_ATOMS: atom_id res chain seq x y z
N MET A 1 15.84 -11.78 0.65
CA MET A 1 14.43 -11.50 0.35
C MET A 1 14.24 -10.00 0.52
N ARG A 2 14.09 -9.26 -0.57
CA ARG A 2 13.88 -7.80 -0.52
C ARG A 2 12.42 -7.47 -0.21
N THR A 3 12.21 -6.62 0.78
CA THR A 3 10.88 -6.15 1.19
C THR A 3 10.73 -4.67 0.89
N LEU A 4 9.60 -4.28 0.30
CA LEU A 4 9.17 -2.89 0.20
C LEU A 4 8.06 -2.64 1.22
N VAL A 5 8.25 -1.64 2.08
CA VAL A 5 7.21 -1.01 2.89
C VAL A 5 6.80 0.28 2.19
N LEU A 6 5.58 0.32 1.66
CA LEU A 6 5.07 1.42 0.87
C LEU A 6 3.93 2.13 1.59
N GLY A 7 4.18 3.35 2.03
CA GLY A 7 3.14 4.28 2.51
C GLY A 7 2.46 4.96 1.33
N ILE A 8 1.16 4.77 1.19
CA ILE A 8 0.35 5.42 0.16
C ILE A 8 -0.51 6.47 0.83
N GLY A 9 -0.68 7.61 0.17
CA GLY A 9 -1.60 8.65 0.62
C GLY A 9 -1.32 10.02 0.04
N ASN A 10 -2.28 10.92 0.19
CA ASN A 10 -2.11 12.33 -0.16
C ASN A 10 -1.86 13.19 1.11
N PRO A 11 -0.63 13.69 1.32
CA PRO A 11 -0.26 14.41 2.55
C PRO A 11 -1.00 15.75 2.73
N ILE A 12 -1.69 16.26 1.70
CA ILE A 12 -2.49 17.49 1.79
C ILE A 12 -4.00 17.23 1.94
N LEU A 13 -4.44 15.96 2.02
CA LEU A 13 -5.86 15.57 2.16
C LEU A 13 -6.17 14.93 3.51
N GLY A 14 -5.79 15.59 4.61
CA GLY A 14 -6.15 15.16 5.96
C GLY A 14 -5.70 13.73 6.26
N ASP A 15 -6.62 12.89 6.73
CA ASP A 15 -6.33 11.51 7.15
C ASP A 15 -5.87 10.60 5.99
N ASP A 16 -6.14 10.98 4.73
CA ASP A 16 -5.62 10.26 3.55
C ASP A 16 -4.08 10.25 3.51
N GLY A 17 -3.43 11.24 4.13
CA GLY A 17 -1.98 11.32 4.23
C GLY A 17 -1.34 10.36 5.23
N ILE A 18 -2.12 9.60 6.02
CA ILE A 18 -1.56 8.84 7.15
C ILE A 18 -0.54 7.79 6.72
N GLY A 19 -0.77 7.07 5.62
CA GLY A 19 0.17 6.07 5.10
C GLY A 19 1.49 6.70 4.66
N PHE A 20 1.41 7.84 3.98
CA PHE A 20 2.56 8.66 3.59
C PHE A 20 3.41 9.07 4.80
N HIS A 21 2.79 9.61 5.84
CA HIS A 21 3.49 10.05 7.05
C HIS A 21 4.08 8.89 7.85
N ILE A 22 3.38 7.76 7.98
CA ILE A 22 3.90 6.57 8.66
C ILE A 22 5.17 6.06 7.97
N ALA A 23 5.19 6.01 6.64
CA ALA A 23 6.38 5.57 5.92
C ALA A 23 7.58 6.50 6.17
N GLN A 24 7.37 7.82 6.24
CA GLN A 24 8.45 8.76 6.56
C GLN A 24 9.01 8.56 7.97
N GLU A 25 8.17 8.25 8.96
CA GLU A 25 8.66 7.94 10.31
C GLU A 25 9.39 6.59 10.35
N LEU A 26 8.84 5.55 9.72
CA LEU A 26 9.48 4.24 9.65
C LEU A 26 10.83 4.26 8.95
N ALA A 27 10.99 5.10 7.91
CA ALA A 27 12.25 5.26 7.19
C ALA A 27 13.38 5.81 8.08
N LYS A 28 13.07 6.49 9.19
CA LYS A 28 14.06 6.98 10.16
C LYS A 28 14.51 5.89 11.13
N GLU A 29 13.67 4.89 11.38
CA GLU A 29 13.89 3.85 12.40
C GLU A 29 14.44 2.56 11.80
N ILE A 30 13.98 2.19 10.61
CA ILE A 30 14.36 0.94 9.94
C ILE A 30 15.74 1.09 9.29
N ASN A 31 16.71 0.37 9.84
CA ASN A 31 18.08 0.31 9.34
C ASN A 31 18.43 -1.14 8.92
N ASP A 32 17.69 -1.68 7.95
CA ASP A 32 17.92 -3.00 7.36
C ASP A 32 18.10 -2.88 5.84
N GLU A 33 19.21 -3.37 5.32
CA GLU A 33 19.56 -3.32 3.89
C GLU A 33 18.61 -4.13 2.98
N ASN A 34 17.80 -5.02 3.55
CA ASN A 34 16.81 -5.81 2.82
C ASN A 34 15.41 -5.18 2.83
N ILE A 35 15.23 -4.05 3.52
CA ILE A 35 13.93 -3.38 3.67
C ILE A 35 14.05 -1.96 3.13
N ASP A 36 13.38 -1.70 2.02
CA ASP A 36 13.19 -0.34 1.54
C ASP A 36 11.85 0.20 2.09
N VAL A 37 11.89 1.40 2.66
CA VAL A 37 10.69 2.13 3.10
C VAL A 37 10.51 3.33 2.18
N LYS A 38 9.34 3.47 1.56
CA LYS A 38 9.03 4.55 0.63
C LYS A 38 7.64 5.11 0.90
N ASP A 39 7.49 6.42 0.74
CA ASP A 39 6.19 7.08 0.66
C ASP A 39 5.83 7.38 -0.81
N THR A 40 4.53 7.44 -1.12
CA THR A 40 4.06 7.86 -2.44
C THR A 40 2.63 8.40 -2.40
N SER A 41 2.38 9.41 -3.23
CA SER A 41 1.02 9.85 -3.58
C SER A 41 0.60 9.36 -4.97
N VAL A 42 1.46 8.56 -5.62
CA VAL A 42 1.19 7.96 -6.93
C VAL A 42 0.17 6.84 -6.78
N ASN A 43 -0.68 6.66 -7.79
CA ASN A 43 -1.68 5.62 -7.80
C ASN A 43 -1.67 4.82 -9.11
N GLY A 44 -2.34 3.66 -9.07
CA GLY A 44 -2.56 2.82 -10.24
C GLY A 44 -1.34 2.18 -10.84
N LEU A 45 -1.29 2.09 -12.16
CA LEU A 45 -0.25 1.34 -12.86
C LEU A 45 1.16 1.92 -12.61
N ASN A 46 1.25 3.21 -12.31
CA ASN A 46 2.52 3.85 -11.96
C ASN A 46 3.12 3.27 -10.66
N LEU A 47 2.33 2.61 -9.81
CA LEU A 47 2.86 1.89 -8.65
C LEU A 47 3.75 0.70 -9.05
N LEU A 48 3.62 0.15 -10.26
CA LEU A 48 4.47 -0.95 -10.72
C LEU A 48 5.95 -0.55 -10.74
N GLU A 49 6.26 0.69 -11.10
CA GLU A 49 7.64 1.19 -11.12
C GLU A 49 8.29 1.16 -9.73
N LEU A 50 7.48 1.24 -8.66
CA LEU A 50 7.94 1.16 -7.29
C LEU A 50 8.03 -0.28 -6.78
N ILE A 51 7.12 -1.15 -7.22
CA ILE A 51 6.91 -2.50 -6.66
C ILE A 51 7.77 -3.56 -7.36
N VAL A 52 8.07 -3.39 -8.66
CA VAL A 52 8.84 -4.38 -9.43
C VAL A 52 10.23 -4.57 -8.82
N GLY A 53 10.65 -5.84 -8.66
CA GLY A 53 11.95 -6.21 -8.11
C GLY A 53 11.97 -6.52 -6.61
N TYR A 54 10.84 -6.40 -5.92
CA TYR A 54 10.69 -6.80 -4.51
C TYR A 54 10.00 -8.16 -4.38
N ASP A 55 10.45 -8.97 -3.42
CA ASP A 55 9.86 -10.28 -3.10
C ASP A 55 8.59 -10.14 -2.25
N LYS A 56 8.52 -9.07 -1.45
CA LYS A 56 7.45 -8.82 -0.49
C LYS A 56 7.06 -7.35 -0.48
N LEU A 57 5.75 -7.11 -0.50
CA LEU A 57 5.17 -5.78 -0.37
C LEU A 57 4.35 -5.69 0.91
N ILE A 58 4.56 -4.64 1.70
CA ILE A 58 3.71 -4.21 2.80
C ILE A 58 3.19 -2.83 2.44
N VAL A 59 1.86 -2.67 2.40
CA VAL A 59 1.23 -1.38 2.09
C VAL A 59 0.62 -0.81 3.36
N ILE A 60 0.80 0.49 3.55
CA ILE A 60 0.18 1.29 4.61
C ILE A 60 -0.63 2.37 3.90
N ASP A 61 -1.95 2.33 4.03
CA ASP A 61 -2.88 3.25 3.37
C ASP A 61 -4.00 3.64 4.34
N ALA A 62 -4.55 4.84 4.15
CA ALA A 62 -5.80 5.21 4.79
C ALA A 62 -6.94 4.37 4.19
N ILE A 63 -7.85 3.91 5.04
CA ILE A 63 -9.02 3.16 4.59
C ILE A 63 -10.30 3.70 5.19
N MET A 64 -11.38 3.59 4.42
CA MET A 64 -12.74 3.83 4.87
C MET A 64 -13.44 2.50 5.07
N THR A 65 -14.02 2.29 6.25
CA THR A 65 -14.85 1.13 6.56
C THR A 65 -16.22 1.59 7.02
N GLU A 66 -17.25 0.77 6.75
CA GLU A 66 -18.61 1.05 7.22
C GLU A 66 -18.74 0.61 8.68
N ASP A 67 -19.36 1.45 9.51
CA ASP A 67 -19.71 1.18 10.92
C ASP A 67 -18.55 0.95 11.92
N GLU A 68 -17.33 1.39 11.60
CA GLU A 68 -16.18 1.25 12.49
C GLU A 68 -15.63 2.57 13.05
N LYS A 69 -14.75 2.45 14.04
CA LYS A 69 -14.22 3.59 14.79
C LYS A 69 -12.99 4.17 14.09
N VAL A 70 -12.97 5.49 13.92
CA VAL A 70 -11.82 6.24 13.38
C VAL A 70 -10.56 5.95 14.20
N GLY A 71 -9.45 5.69 13.51
CA GLY A 71 -8.13 5.42 14.10
C GLY A 71 -7.85 3.95 14.42
N GLU A 72 -8.80 3.04 14.17
CA GLU A 72 -8.56 1.60 14.25
C GLU A 72 -7.59 1.12 13.15
N ILE A 73 -6.74 0.14 13.47
CA ILE A 73 -5.70 -0.38 12.57
C ILE A 73 -6.07 -1.77 12.10
N TYR A 74 -6.13 -1.94 10.78
CA TYR A 74 -6.48 -3.20 10.14
C TYR A 74 -5.29 -3.85 9.48
N ARG A 75 -5.07 -5.13 9.77
CA ARG A 75 -4.10 -5.96 9.06
C ARG A 75 -4.82 -6.83 8.04
N LEU A 76 -4.91 -6.33 6.81
CA LEU A 76 -5.48 -7.07 5.70
C LEU A 76 -4.43 -8.00 5.08
N LYS A 77 -4.84 -9.24 4.77
CA LYS A 77 -4.03 -10.17 3.97
C LYS A 77 -4.74 -10.40 2.63
N PRO A 78 -4.00 -10.58 1.52
CA PRO A 78 -4.56 -11.09 0.26
C PRO A 78 -5.24 -12.44 0.51
N ARG A 79 -6.54 -12.43 0.79
CA ARG A 79 -7.38 -13.61 0.68
C ARG A 79 -7.56 -13.84 -0.81
N ASN A 80 -7.12 -15.00 -1.28
CA ASN A 80 -7.30 -15.60 -2.62
C ASN A 80 -7.80 -14.67 -3.74
N SER A 81 -7.06 -14.64 -4.84
CA SER A 81 -7.09 -13.76 -6.02
C SER A 81 -8.44 -13.50 -6.75
N SER A 82 -9.59 -13.72 -6.14
CA SER A 82 -10.91 -13.61 -6.77
C SER A 82 -12.00 -12.90 -5.96
N GLU A 83 -11.74 -12.29 -4.80
CA GLU A 83 -12.81 -11.63 -4.03
C GLU A 83 -12.59 -10.12 -3.85
N THR A 84 -13.43 -9.37 -4.55
CA THR A 84 -14.19 -8.13 -4.28
C THR A 84 -14.13 -7.42 -2.90
N ALA A 85 -13.37 -7.90 -1.92
CA ALA A 85 -13.18 -7.26 -0.62
C ALA A 85 -12.18 -6.08 -0.67
N TRP A 86 -11.39 -5.95 -1.74
CA TRP A 86 -10.41 -4.88 -1.92
C TRP A 86 -11.02 -3.61 -2.53
N SER A 87 -12.20 -3.72 -3.14
CA SER A 87 -12.80 -2.65 -3.96
C SER A 87 -13.60 -1.60 -3.21
N THR A 88 -13.89 -1.80 -1.92
CA THR A 88 -14.82 -0.92 -1.17
C THR A 88 -14.15 -0.06 -0.10
N ILE A 89 -12.82 -0.10 0.03
CA ILE A 89 -12.15 0.28 1.29
C ILE A 89 -11.15 1.47 1.12
N SER A 90 -10.78 1.86 -0.10
CA SER A 90 -10.03 3.11 -0.37
C SER A 90 -10.14 3.47 -1.86
N LEU A 91 -10.20 4.77 -2.20
CA LEU A 91 -10.17 5.25 -3.59
C LEU A 91 -8.87 4.85 -4.31
N HIS A 92 -7.79 4.60 -3.56
CA HIS A 92 -6.51 4.11 -4.08
C HIS A 92 -6.45 2.57 -4.20
N HIS A 93 -7.25 1.83 -3.41
CA HIS A 93 -7.25 0.36 -3.37
C HIS A 93 -7.83 -0.32 -4.61
N LEU A 94 -8.90 0.23 -5.22
CA LEU A 94 -9.43 -0.27 -6.50
C LEU A 94 -8.33 -0.35 -7.57
N ASN A 95 -7.41 0.62 -7.53
CA ASN A 95 -6.30 0.70 -8.45
C ASN A 95 -5.16 -0.25 -8.04
N LEU A 96 -4.81 -0.33 -6.75
CA LEU A 96 -3.72 -1.19 -6.27
C LEU A 96 -3.94 -2.69 -6.56
N ALA A 97 -5.13 -3.22 -6.29
CA ALA A 97 -5.42 -4.64 -6.51
C ALA A 97 -5.30 -5.01 -8.00
N THR A 98 -5.84 -4.16 -8.88
CA THR A 98 -5.75 -4.31 -10.33
C THR A 98 -4.30 -4.18 -10.80
N THR A 99 -3.56 -3.19 -10.28
CA THR A 99 -2.13 -3.01 -10.57
C THR A 99 -1.33 -4.25 -10.23
N ILE A 100 -1.50 -4.83 -9.03
CA ILE A 100 -0.78 -6.04 -8.62
C ILE A 100 -1.12 -7.22 -9.55
N GLN A 101 -2.38 -7.39 -9.93
CA GLN A 101 -2.78 -8.44 -10.86
C GLN A 101 -2.13 -8.28 -12.24
N ILE A 102 -2.09 -7.06 -12.76
CA ILE A 102 -1.43 -6.75 -14.03
C ILE A 102 0.08 -6.98 -13.92
N GLY A 103 0.71 -6.48 -12.85
CA GLY A 103 2.14 -6.68 -12.57
C GLY A 103 2.52 -8.16 -12.58
N LYS A 104 1.74 -9.02 -11.92
CA LYS A 104 1.96 -10.48 -11.93
C LYS A 104 1.84 -11.14 -13.31
N LYS A 105 1.04 -10.56 -14.22
CA LYS A 105 0.90 -11.06 -15.60
C LYS A 105 2.04 -10.58 -16.50
N LEU A 106 2.56 -9.38 -16.27
CA LEU A 106 3.60 -8.76 -17.09
C LEU A 106 5.02 -9.13 -16.62
N PHE A 107 5.21 -9.39 -15.33
CA PHE A 107 6.48 -9.69 -14.68
C PHE A 107 6.30 -10.94 -13.77
N PRO A 108 6.27 -12.15 -14.35
CA PRO A 108 6.08 -13.39 -13.59
C PRO A 108 7.28 -13.77 -12.71
#